data_AF-A0A353E0Q9-F1
#
_entry.id   AF-A0A353E0Q9-F1
#
_cell.length_a   1.000
_cell.length_b   1.000
_cell.length_c   1.000
_cell.angle_alpha   90.00
_cell.angle_beta   90.00
_cell.angle_gamma   90.00
#
_symmetry.space_group_name_H-M   'P 1'
#
loop_
_entity.id
_entity.type
_entity.pdbx_description
1 polymer ?
#
loop_
_entity_poly.entity_id
_entity_poly.type
_entity_poly.pdbx_seq_one_letter_code
_entity_poly.pdbx_strand_id
1 'polypeptide(L)'
;MKVTEPMRTTSQSATRAAGPTRVGQDGFTMVEIALSIAIVAFAMVAIIGIMPTGFEAQRLNREETIINQDGAYLMETIRSGALGLDALTNFVDSIVITNNRGTLRSMGVSENVNASGSAIPLVNGHFIVGMLSTPHLELLGRDRQTGSPFFITNEVAAMMRSISGNAGERFLDPQYRENAFSYLLSTRIVSHQSSPTNSFGSNSGLAISTNRFATAANISSNLYDLQLTFRWPVTKVQVQGARNEPEIQYRVGKNEKIFRTLISGRLLKTNGYPFLPLSDRRNSLPLYYFDNQSYAPPAL
;
A
#
# COMPACT_ATOMS: atom_id res chain seq x y z
N MET A 1 97.59 20.40 66.18
CA MET A 1 97.60 21.73 65.52
C MET A 1 96.18 22.04 65.08
N LYS A 2 95.59 23.09 65.66
CA LYS A 2 94.28 23.72 65.35
C LYS A 2 93.01 22.88 65.64
N VAL A 3 91.90 23.40 66.18
CA VAL A 3 91.49 24.71 66.74
C VAL A 3 90.24 24.44 67.61
N THR A 4 90.05 25.31 68.59
CA THR A 4 89.04 25.42 69.66
C THR A 4 87.60 25.77 69.22
N GLU A 5 86.62 25.30 70.03
CA GLU A 5 85.34 25.95 70.46
C GLU A 5 84.16 26.18 69.48
N PRO A 6 82.92 26.47 69.96
CA PRO A 6 82.20 26.02 71.16
C PRO A 6 80.71 25.63 70.90
N MET A 7 80.07 25.17 71.99
CA MET A 7 78.64 25.01 72.28
C MET A 7 77.67 26.00 71.59
N ARG A 8 76.58 25.48 71.00
CA ARG A 8 75.36 26.26 70.71
C ARG A 8 74.10 25.43 70.97
N THR A 9 73.44 25.75 72.09
CA THR A 9 72.03 25.43 72.35
C THR A 9 71.17 26.04 71.25
N THR A 10 70.27 25.26 70.64
CA THR A 10 69.18 25.79 69.83
C THR A 10 67.87 25.17 70.27
N SER A 11 67.00 26.10 70.64
CA SER A 11 65.60 26.04 71.05
C SER A 11 64.73 25.02 70.32
N GLN A 12 63.81 24.45 71.09
CA GLN A 12 62.55 23.88 70.66
C GLN A 12 61.89 24.67 69.50
N SER A 13 61.36 23.94 68.52
CA SER A 13 60.19 24.37 67.76
C SER A 13 59.32 23.15 67.56
N ALA A 14 58.33 23.03 68.45
CA ALA A 14 57.28 22.02 68.34
C ALA A 14 56.48 22.30 67.07
N THR A 15 56.66 21.46 66.06
CA THR A 15 55.81 21.43 64.87
C THR A 15 54.42 21.01 65.32
N ARG A 16 53.56 22.01 65.51
CA ARG A 16 52.15 21.84 65.87
C ARG A 16 51.49 21.00 64.78
N ALA A 17 51.08 19.78 65.13
CA ALA A 17 50.33 18.90 64.25
C ALA A 17 49.08 19.65 63.74
N ALA A 18 49.06 19.94 62.44
CA ALA A 18 47.86 20.37 61.76
C ALA A 18 46.89 19.18 61.77
N GLY A 19 45.89 19.25 62.64
CA GLY A 19 44.79 18.30 62.62
C GLY A 19 44.08 18.35 61.26
N PRO A 20 43.47 17.24 60.81
CA PRO A 20 42.78 17.22 59.53
C PRO A 20 41.64 18.25 59.57
N THR A 21 41.70 19.23 58.67
CA THR A 21 40.57 20.10 58.35
C THR A 21 39.45 19.20 57.86
N ARG A 22 38.44 18.99 58.69
CA ARG A 22 37.16 18.42 58.26
C ARG A 22 36.56 19.43 57.29
N VAL A 23 36.75 19.18 56.00
CA VAL A 23 35.89 19.74 54.96
C VAL A 23 34.49 19.30 55.35
N GLY A 24 33.61 20.25 55.67
CA GLY A 24 32.22 19.98 55.96
C GLY A 24 31.66 19.15 54.81
N GLN A 25 31.32 17.90 55.10
CA GLN A 25 30.52 17.11 54.17
C GLN A 25 29.11 17.68 54.26
N ASP A 26 28.82 18.67 53.41
CA ASP A 26 27.45 19.08 53.12
C ASP A 26 26.78 17.90 52.42
N GLY A 27 26.21 17.00 53.22
CA GLY A 27 25.35 15.93 52.75
C GLY A 27 23.98 16.49 52.37
N PHE A 28 23.38 15.94 51.32
CA PHE A 28 22.03 16.32 50.91
C PHE A 28 21.04 16.14 52.07
N THR A 29 20.25 17.18 52.33
CA THR A 29 19.17 17.12 53.30
C THR A 29 18.08 16.16 52.81
N MET A 30 17.36 15.54 53.75
CA MET A 30 16.25 14.62 53.44
C MET A 30 15.21 15.26 52.51
N VAL A 31 15.01 16.59 52.63
CA VAL A 31 14.10 17.38 51.79
C VAL A 31 14.61 17.51 50.36
N GLU A 32 15.91 17.77 50.16
CA GLU A 32 16.51 17.88 48.82
C GLU A 32 16.45 16.56 48.06
N ILE A 33 16.70 15.44 48.74
CA ILE A 33 16.57 14.10 48.14
C ILE A 33 15.11 13.83 47.77
N ALA A 34 14.16 14.16 48.65
CA ALA A 34 12.74 13.96 48.38
C ALA A 34 12.26 14.79 47.18
N LEU A 35 12.67 16.06 47.09
CA LEU A 35 12.30 16.93 45.97
C LEU A 35 12.94 16.43 44.66
N SER A 36 14.19 15.97 44.70
CA SER A 36 14.88 15.44 43.52
C SER A 36 14.20 14.19 42.98
N ILE A 37 13.83 13.25 43.85
CA ILE A 37 13.11 12.03 43.45
C ILE A 37 11.72 12.39 42.92
N ALA A 38 11.01 13.35 43.53
CA ALA A 38 9.71 13.79 43.05
C ALA A 38 9.77 14.38 41.63
N ILE A 39 10.78 15.21 41.34
CA ILE A 39 10.99 15.79 40.01
C ILE A 39 11.33 14.70 38.98
N VAL A 40 12.23 13.77 39.32
CA VAL A 40 12.62 12.67 38.43
C VAL A 40 11.44 11.73 38.14
N ALA A 41 10.63 11.42 39.16
CA ALA A 41 9.43 10.61 39.00
C ALA A 41 8.40 11.29 38.07
N PHE A 42 8.17 12.60 38.26
CA PHE A 42 7.29 13.37 37.39
C PHE A 42 7.77 13.39 35.94
N ALA A 43 9.07 13.60 35.71
CA ALA A 43 9.66 13.61 34.38
C ALA A 43 9.55 12.25 33.66
N MET A 44 9.78 11.14 34.37
CA MET A 44 9.61 9.80 33.79
C MET A 44 8.16 9.53 33.39
N VAL A 45 7.19 9.91 34.22
CA VAL A 45 5.76 9.78 33.88
C VAL A 45 5.43 10.59 32.63
N ALA A 46 5.96 11.81 32.51
CA ALA A 46 5.76 12.65 31.34
C ALA A 46 6.33 12.01 30.05
N ILE A 47 7.57 11.51 30.08
CA ILE A 47 8.23 10.88 28.91
C ILE A 47 7.52 9.59 28.50
N ILE A 48 7.20 8.72 29.46
CA ILE A 48 6.49 7.46 29.20
C ILE A 48 5.08 7.75 28.70
N GLY A 49 4.43 8.81 29.19
CA GLY A 49 3.09 9.22 28.76
C GLY A 49 3.01 9.66 27.29
N ILE A 50 4.04 10.35 26.78
CA ILE A 50 4.06 10.83 25.38
C ILE A 50 4.61 9.80 24.39
N MET A 51 5.36 8.79 24.87
CA MET A 51 6.02 7.79 24.03
C MET A 51 5.04 6.99 23.14
N PRO A 52 3.87 6.51 23.62
CA PRO A 52 2.88 5.84 22.78
C PRO A 52 2.45 6.70 21.59
N THR A 53 2.12 7.97 21.84
CA THR A 53 1.72 8.92 20.79
C THR A 53 2.83 9.15 19.77
N GLY A 54 4.09 9.24 20.24
CA GLY A 54 5.25 9.38 19.36
C GLY A 54 5.45 8.16 18.44
N PHE A 55 5.30 6.95 18.97
CA PHE A 55 5.40 5.72 18.17
C PHE A 55 4.25 5.56 17.18
N GLU A 56 3.02 5.90 17.57
CA GLU A 56 1.89 5.91 16.64
C GLU A 56 2.12 6.89 15.50
N ALA A 57 2.58 8.11 15.79
CA ALA A 57 2.90 9.10 14.76
C ALA A 57 3.99 8.62 13.79
N GLN A 58 5.06 8.01 14.31
CA GLN A 58 6.12 7.42 13.47
C GLN A 58 5.59 6.30 12.58
N ARG A 59 4.77 5.41 13.14
CA ARG A 59 4.14 4.32 12.39
C ARG A 59 3.24 4.86 11.28
N LEU A 60 2.35 5.81 11.59
CA LEU A 60 1.43 6.39 10.61
C LEU A 60 2.19 7.10 9.48
N ASN A 61 3.24 7.85 9.80
CA ASN A 61 4.09 8.49 8.79
C ASN A 61 4.79 7.48 7.88
N ARG A 62 5.26 6.36 8.45
CA ARG A 62 5.87 5.26 7.69
C ARG A 62 4.84 4.59 6.77
N GLU A 63 3.67 4.24 7.30
CA GLU A 63 2.59 3.63 6.53
C GLU A 63 2.16 4.53 5.37
N GLU A 64 1.99 5.83 5.62
CA GLU A 64 1.63 6.79 4.55
C GLU A 64 2.73 6.90 3.48
N THR A 65 4.00 6.90 3.87
CA THR A 65 5.13 6.93 2.93
C THR A 65 5.14 5.70 2.03
N ILE A 66 4.92 4.51 2.61
CA ILE A 66 4.83 3.25 1.86
C ILE A 66 3.67 3.32 0.85
N ILE A 67 2.48 3.76 1.29
CA ILE A 67 1.31 3.88 0.40
C ILE A 67 1.58 4.88 -0.74
N ASN A 68 2.28 5.98 -0.50
CA ASN A 68 2.64 6.93 -1.54
C ASN A 68 3.59 6.33 -2.58
N GLN A 69 4.61 5.59 -2.13
CA GLN A 69 5.61 4.97 -3.02
C GLN A 69 4.99 3.82 -3.83
N ASP A 70 4.27 2.92 -3.16
CA ASP A 70 3.58 1.80 -3.80
C ASP A 70 2.46 2.29 -4.73
N GLY A 71 1.72 3.32 -4.33
CA GLY A 71 0.68 3.96 -5.13
C GLY A 71 1.21 4.54 -6.44
N ALA A 72 2.32 5.27 -6.40
CA ALA A 72 2.97 5.80 -7.59
C ALA A 72 3.48 4.66 -8.50
N TYR A 73 4.10 3.63 -7.91
CA TYR A 73 4.62 2.48 -8.65
C TYR A 73 3.51 1.70 -9.37
N LEU A 74 2.40 1.40 -8.69
CA LEU A 74 1.28 0.65 -9.25
C LEU A 74 0.51 1.44 -10.29
N MET A 75 0.35 2.75 -10.08
CA MET A 75 -0.26 3.66 -11.05
C MET A 75 0.50 3.65 -12.38
N GLU A 76 1.82 3.76 -12.32
CA GLU A 76 2.67 3.74 -13.52
C GLU A 76 2.71 2.34 -14.17
N THR A 77 2.73 1.30 -13.35
CA THR A 77 2.70 -0.10 -13.80
C THR A 77 1.45 -0.40 -14.63
N ILE A 78 0.27 0.00 -14.14
CA ILE A 78 -0.99 -0.18 -14.86
C ILE A 78 -1.00 0.69 -16.11
N ARG A 79 -0.62 1.97 -15.99
CA ARG A 79 -0.59 2.91 -17.12
C ARG A 79 0.26 2.43 -18.28
N SER A 80 1.44 1.89 -18.00
CA SER A 80 2.40 1.45 -19.02
C SER A 80 2.15 0.03 -19.52
N GLY A 81 1.20 -0.71 -18.93
CA GLY A 81 0.98 -2.12 -19.24
C GLY A 81 2.23 -2.97 -18.97
N ALA A 82 2.96 -2.66 -17.90
CA ALA A 82 4.36 -3.05 -17.74
C ALA A 82 4.61 -4.57 -17.85
N LEU A 83 5.62 -4.93 -18.64
CA LEU A 83 6.14 -6.30 -18.80
C LEU A 83 7.32 -6.55 -17.84
N GLY A 84 7.48 -7.78 -17.36
CA GLY A 84 8.64 -8.18 -16.55
C GLY A 84 8.57 -7.90 -15.05
N LEU A 85 7.38 -7.63 -14.50
CA LEU A 85 7.16 -7.42 -13.05
C LEU A 85 6.97 -8.73 -12.27
N ASP A 86 7.76 -9.76 -12.57
CA ASP A 86 7.53 -11.09 -11.98
C ASP A 86 7.73 -11.11 -10.47
N ALA A 87 8.48 -10.15 -9.93
CA ALA A 87 8.61 -9.93 -8.49
C ALA A 87 7.28 -9.57 -7.82
N LEU A 88 6.29 -9.04 -8.55
CA LEU A 88 4.98 -8.65 -8.02
C LEU A 88 4.20 -9.86 -7.47
N THR A 89 4.47 -11.06 -8.00
CA THR A 89 3.90 -12.33 -7.51
C THR A 89 4.23 -12.60 -6.04
N ASN A 90 5.33 -12.04 -5.53
CA ASN A 90 5.72 -12.17 -4.13
C ASN A 90 4.92 -11.23 -3.22
N PHE A 91 4.43 -10.10 -3.73
CA PHE A 91 3.77 -9.07 -2.92
C PHE A 91 2.24 -9.17 -2.96
N VAL A 92 1.69 -9.77 -4.01
CA VAL A 92 0.24 -9.96 -4.15
C VAL A 92 -0.16 -11.29 -3.52
N ASP A 93 -0.99 -11.22 -2.48
CA ASP A 93 -1.52 -12.41 -1.84
C ASP A 93 -2.75 -12.94 -2.58
N SER A 94 -3.66 -12.06 -3.02
CA SER A 94 -4.82 -12.46 -3.83
C SER A 94 -5.40 -11.29 -4.62
N ILE A 95 -6.12 -11.61 -5.69
CA ILE A 95 -6.91 -10.69 -6.50
C ILE A 95 -8.32 -11.27 -6.63
N VAL A 96 -9.34 -10.44 -6.42
CA VAL A 96 -10.74 -10.78 -6.55
C VAL A 96 -11.37 -9.81 -7.54
N ILE A 97 -12.03 -10.35 -8.56
CA ILE A 97 -12.82 -9.59 -9.52
C ILE A 97 -14.26 -10.05 -9.35
N THR A 98 -15.12 -9.16 -8.88
CA THR A 98 -16.54 -9.44 -8.68
C THR A 98 -17.36 -8.70 -9.72
N ASN A 99 -18.35 -9.35 -10.31
CA ASN A 99 -19.32 -8.72 -11.19
C ASN A 99 -20.73 -9.28 -10.98
N ASN A 100 -21.70 -8.75 -11.72
CA ASN A 100 -23.10 -9.20 -11.67
C ASN A 100 -23.33 -10.63 -12.18
N ARG A 101 -22.33 -11.31 -12.76
CA ARG A 101 -22.40 -12.70 -13.23
C ARG A 101 -21.69 -13.68 -12.29
N GLY A 102 -20.81 -13.21 -11.41
CA GLY A 102 -20.09 -14.03 -10.44
C GLY A 102 -18.79 -13.39 -9.96
N THR A 103 -18.02 -14.17 -9.20
CA THR A 103 -16.75 -13.75 -8.62
C THR A 103 -15.61 -14.60 -9.18
N LEU A 104 -14.62 -13.97 -9.78
CA LEU A 104 -13.35 -14.57 -10.18
C LEU A 104 -12.33 -14.30 -9.08
N ARG A 105 -11.64 -15.35 -8.61
CA ARG A 105 -10.63 -15.23 -7.56
C ARG A 105 -9.31 -15.79 -8.07
N SER A 106 -8.25 -15.01 -7.94
CA SER A 106 -6.87 -15.43 -8.17
C SER A 106 -6.06 -15.27 -6.89
N MET A 107 -5.19 -16.24 -6.63
CA MET A 107 -4.48 -16.37 -5.36
C MET A 107 -3.01 -16.62 -5.63
N GLY A 108 -2.15 -15.96 -4.86
CA GLY A 108 -0.71 -16.17 -4.93
C GLY A 108 -0.32 -17.55 -4.45
N VAL A 109 0.90 -17.97 -4.79
CA VAL A 109 1.48 -19.29 -4.43
C VAL A 109 1.39 -19.59 -2.92
N SER A 110 1.33 -18.54 -2.10
CA SER A 110 1.20 -18.62 -0.66
C SER A 110 -0.16 -19.02 -0.12
N GLU A 111 -1.24 -18.65 -0.81
CA GLU A 111 -2.57 -19.03 -0.39
C GLU A 111 -2.86 -20.31 -1.15
N ASN A 112 -2.68 -21.46 -0.50
CA ASN A 112 -2.84 -22.79 -1.09
C ASN A 112 -3.98 -22.79 -2.13
N VAL A 113 -3.61 -22.79 -3.42
CA VAL A 113 -4.52 -22.70 -4.59
C VAL A 113 -5.59 -23.81 -4.55
N ASN A 114 -5.34 -24.85 -3.75
CA ASN A 114 -6.13 -26.06 -3.59
C ASN A 114 -7.19 -25.99 -2.47
N ALA A 115 -7.29 -24.91 -1.69
CA ALA A 115 -8.28 -24.86 -0.60
C ALA A 115 -9.74 -24.73 -1.09
N SER A 116 -9.97 -24.26 -2.31
CA SER A 116 -11.33 -24.05 -2.86
C SER A 116 -11.57 -24.60 -4.26
N GLY A 117 -10.56 -25.19 -4.91
CA GLY A 117 -10.65 -25.73 -6.28
C GLY A 117 -11.07 -24.74 -7.39
N SER A 118 -11.36 -23.48 -7.02
CA SER A 118 -11.96 -22.44 -7.86
C SER A 118 -10.95 -21.33 -8.16
N ALA A 119 -9.92 -21.16 -7.32
CA ALA A 119 -8.93 -20.11 -7.45
C ALA A 119 -7.92 -20.34 -8.59
N ILE A 120 -7.53 -19.25 -9.25
CA ILE A 120 -6.52 -19.24 -10.32
C ILE A 120 -5.17 -18.84 -9.73
N PRO A 121 -4.06 -19.55 -10.01
CA PRO A 121 -2.74 -19.17 -9.51
C PRO A 121 -2.28 -17.83 -10.10
N LEU A 122 -1.65 -16.98 -9.29
CA LEU A 122 -0.92 -15.81 -9.78
C LEU A 122 0.44 -16.26 -10.33
N VAL A 123 0.59 -16.21 -11.65
CA VAL A 123 1.74 -16.83 -12.34
C VAL A 123 2.89 -15.87 -12.58
N ASN A 124 2.60 -14.65 -13.03
CA ASN A 124 3.62 -13.67 -13.38
C ASN A 124 3.12 -12.24 -13.16
N GLY A 125 4.04 -11.28 -13.26
CA GLY A 125 3.70 -9.86 -13.09
C GLY A 125 2.70 -9.37 -14.12
N HIS A 126 2.87 -9.83 -15.37
CA HIS A 126 1.97 -9.49 -16.46
C HIS A 126 0.52 -9.87 -16.14
N PHE A 127 0.27 -11.08 -15.65
CA PHE A 127 -1.05 -11.60 -15.30
C PHE A 127 -1.69 -10.76 -14.19
N ILE A 128 -0.92 -10.42 -13.15
CA ILE A 128 -1.37 -9.54 -12.06
C ILE A 128 -1.80 -8.18 -12.62
N VAL A 129 -0.94 -7.52 -13.40
CA VAL A 129 -1.24 -6.21 -13.98
C VAL A 129 -2.46 -6.29 -14.91
N GLY A 130 -2.57 -7.37 -15.66
CA GLY A 130 -3.69 -7.63 -16.56
C GLY A 130 -5.02 -7.76 -15.84
N MET A 131 -5.03 -8.44 -14.69
CA MET A 131 -6.19 -8.56 -13.83
C MET A 131 -6.54 -7.24 -13.13
N LEU A 132 -5.53 -6.53 -12.61
CA LEU A 132 -5.72 -5.22 -11.97
C LEU A 132 -6.29 -4.19 -12.96
N SER A 133 -5.91 -4.28 -14.23
CA SER A 133 -6.33 -3.38 -15.29
C SER A 133 -7.73 -3.68 -15.85
N THR A 134 -8.48 -4.58 -15.22
CA THR A 134 -9.84 -4.92 -15.67
C THR A 134 -10.74 -3.67 -15.63
N PRO A 135 -11.43 -3.32 -16.73
CA PRO A 135 -12.27 -2.14 -16.77
C PRO A 135 -13.49 -2.31 -15.87
N HIS A 136 -13.90 -1.22 -15.22
CA HIS A 136 -15.07 -1.22 -14.34
C HIS A 136 -16.36 -1.50 -15.12
N LEU A 137 -16.47 -1.05 -16.36
CA LEU A 137 -17.59 -1.31 -17.24
C LEU A 137 -17.08 -2.04 -18.49
N GLU A 138 -17.58 -3.25 -18.72
CA GLU A 138 -17.26 -4.03 -19.91
C GLU A 138 -18.53 -4.32 -20.72
N LEU A 139 -18.42 -4.17 -22.04
CA LEU A 139 -19.43 -4.62 -22.98
C LEU A 139 -19.26 -6.14 -23.22
N LEU A 140 -20.16 -6.94 -22.67
CA LEU A 140 -20.12 -8.39 -22.83
C LEU A 140 -20.63 -8.83 -24.22
N GLY A 141 -21.54 -8.05 -24.79
CA GLY A 141 -22.15 -8.37 -26.07
C GLY A 141 -23.40 -7.55 -26.31
N ARG A 142 -24.15 -7.96 -27.33
CA ARG A 142 -25.38 -7.32 -27.76
C ARG A 142 -26.49 -8.36 -27.77
N ASP A 143 -27.64 -8.01 -27.22
CA ASP A 143 -28.82 -8.87 -27.27
C ASP A 143 -29.16 -9.19 -28.73
N ARG A 144 -29.39 -10.47 -29.02
CA ARG A 144 -29.70 -10.96 -30.36
C ARG A 144 -31.07 -10.50 -30.85
N GLN A 145 -31.98 -10.15 -29.94
CA GLN A 145 -33.35 -9.76 -30.27
C GLN A 145 -33.52 -8.25 -30.35
N THR A 146 -33.05 -7.50 -29.35
CA THR A 146 -33.20 -6.04 -29.34
C THR A 146 -32.01 -5.28 -29.93
N GLY A 147 -30.87 -5.93 -30.15
CA GLY A 147 -29.65 -5.23 -30.55
C GLY A 147 -29.11 -4.30 -29.46
N SER A 148 -29.60 -4.40 -28.22
CA SER A 148 -29.17 -3.57 -27.10
C SER A 148 -27.85 -4.09 -26.52
N PRO A 149 -26.87 -3.22 -26.21
CA PRO A 149 -25.65 -3.63 -25.54
C PRO A 149 -25.94 -4.08 -24.10
N PHE A 150 -25.34 -5.19 -23.67
CA PHE A 150 -25.36 -5.64 -22.28
C PHE A 150 -24.01 -5.39 -21.62
N PHE A 151 -24.03 -4.67 -20.51
CA PHE A 151 -22.84 -4.29 -19.75
C PHE A 151 -22.71 -5.12 -18.47
N ILE A 152 -21.47 -5.40 -18.11
CA ILE A 152 -21.12 -5.91 -16.79
C ILE A 152 -20.32 -4.86 -16.04
N THR A 153 -20.55 -4.81 -14.73
CA THR A 153 -19.79 -3.96 -13.81
C THR A 153 -18.81 -4.83 -13.05
N ASN A 154 -17.52 -4.59 -13.23
CA ASN A 154 -16.45 -5.30 -12.54
C ASN A 154 -15.94 -4.46 -11.36
N GLU A 155 -15.75 -5.10 -10.22
CA GLU A 155 -15.07 -4.56 -9.06
C GLU A 155 -13.80 -5.37 -8.82
N VAL A 156 -12.64 -4.70 -8.88
CA VAL A 156 -11.34 -5.33 -8.71
C VAL A 156 -10.79 -4.95 -7.35
N ALA A 157 -10.44 -5.96 -6.55
CA ALA A 157 -9.79 -5.82 -5.27
C ALA A 157 -8.58 -6.76 -5.19
N ALA A 158 -7.45 -6.26 -4.71
CA ALA A 158 -6.24 -7.04 -4.50
C ALA A 158 -5.72 -6.83 -3.09
N MET A 159 -5.42 -7.94 -2.43
CA MET A 159 -4.75 -7.93 -1.14
C MET A 159 -3.25 -7.97 -1.41
N MET A 160 -2.55 -6.92 -0.98
CA MET A 160 -1.14 -6.72 -1.28
C MET A 160 -0.34 -6.38 -0.03
N ARG A 161 0.90 -6.84 -0.02
CA ARG A 161 1.92 -6.48 0.96
C ARG A 161 2.77 -5.35 0.40
N SER A 162 3.36 -4.55 1.28
CA SER A 162 4.18 -3.41 0.89
C SER A 162 5.34 -3.83 0.00
N ILE A 163 5.50 -3.16 -1.15
CA ILE A 163 6.61 -3.37 -2.07
C ILE A 163 7.84 -2.60 -1.56
N SER A 164 7.62 -1.38 -1.06
CA SER A 164 8.63 -0.46 -0.51
C SER A 164 8.94 -0.65 0.99
N GLY A 165 8.51 -1.76 1.60
CA GLY A 165 8.74 -2.06 3.01
C GLY A 165 10.20 -2.33 3.39
N ASN A 166 10.45 -2.51 4.69
CA ASN A 166 11.79 -2.82 5.19
C ASN A 166 12.26 -4.18 4.64
N ALA A 167 13.58 -4.38 4.48
CA ALA A 167 14.12 -5.63 3.96
C ALA A 167 13.63 -6.88 4.73
N GLY A 168 13.44 -6.75 6.05
CA GLY A 168 12.87 -7.79 6.91
C GLY A 168 11.42 -8.20 6.60
N GLU A 169 10.65 -7.32 5.97
CA GLU A 169 9.24 -7.55 5.61
C GLU A 169 9.10 -8.15 4.21
N ARG A 170 10.20 -8.15 3.43
CA ARG A 170 10.25 -8.66 2.05
C ARG A 170 10.60 -10.16 1.97
N PHE A 171 10.95 -10.79 3.08
CA PHE A 171 11.25 -12.22 3.11
C PHE A 171 10.01 -13.04 2.72
N LEU A 172 10.26 -14.15 2.00
CA LEU A 172 9.23 -15.05 1.48
C LEU A 172 8.79 -16.10 2.50
N ASP A 173 9.51 -16.22 3.62
CA ASP A 173 9.24 -17.16 4.69
C ASP A 173 7.96 -16.78 5.45
N PRO A 174 6.96 -17.69 5.56
CA PRO A 174 5.66 -17.46 6.18
C PRO A 174 5.69 -16.68 7.50
N GLN A 175 6.68 -16.91 8.37
CA GLN A 175 6.76 -16.27 9.69
C GLN A 175 7.02 -14.76 9.62
N TYR A 176 7.76 -14.29 8.62
CA TYR A 176 8.06 -12.86 8.45
C TYR A 176 7.01 -12.13 7.62
N ARG A 177 6.16 -12.88 6.90
CA ARG A 177 5.14 -12.31 6.02
C ARG A 177 3.94 -11.77 6.75
N GLU A 178 3.55 -12.39 7.86
CA GLU A 178 2.42 -11.94 8.69
C GLU A 178 2.67 -10.58 9.32
N ASN A 179 3.95 -10.22 9.52
CA ASN A 179 4.36 -8.93 10.09
C ASN A 179 4.54 -7.83 9.03
N ALA A 180 4.42 -8.16 7.74
CA ALA A 180 4.58 -7.17 6.67
C ALA A 180 3.36 -6.24 6.61
N PHE A 181 3.63 -4.95 6.41
CA PHE A 181 2.56 -3.98 6.18
C PHE A 181 1.76 -4.40 4.95
N SER A 182 0.45 -4.47 5.11
CA SER A 182 -0.47 -4.94 4.07
C SER A 182 -1.61 -3.95 3.88
N TYR A 183 -2.14 -3.90 2.67
CA TYR A 183 -3.26 -3.05 2.29
C TYR A 183 -4.17 -3.76 1.28
N LEU A 184 -5.44 -3.34 1.27
CA LEU A 184 -6.38 -3.69 0.23
C LEU A 184 -6.34 -2.61 -0.85
N LEU A 185 -5.96 -3.00 -2.06
CA LEU A 185 -5.99 -2.19 -3.26
C LEU A 185 -7.30 -2.43 -4.00
N SER A 186 -8.09 -1.38 -4.25
CA SER A 186 -9.19 -1.45 -5.21
C SER A 186 -8.82 -0.66 -6.46
N THR A 187 -8.96 -1.29 -7.62
CA THR A 187 -8.69 -0.65 -8.91
C THR A 187 -9.98 -0.40 -9.65
N ARG A 188 -10.17 0.84 -10.11
CA ARG A 188 -11.32 1.25 -10.91
C ARG A 188 -10.84 2.01 -12.14
N ILE A 189 -11.13 1.47 -13.31
CA ILE A 189 -10.82 2.06 -14.61
C ILE A 189 -12.13 2.37 -15.34
N VAL A 190 -12.32 3.64 -15.69
CA VAL A 190 -13.55 4.11 -16.37
C VAL A 190 -13.18 4.91 -17.60
N SER A 191 -13.83 4.65 -18.73
CA SER A 191 -13.66 5.47 -19.94
C SER A 191 -14.17 6.90 -19.72
N HIS A 192 -13.43 7.89 -20.20
CA HIS A 192 -13.86 9.28 -20.11
C HIS A 192 -15.08 9.53 -21.01
N GLN A 193 -16.18 10.00 -20.43
CA GLN A 193 -17.36 10.38 -21.20
C GLN A 193 -17.41 11.89 -21.37
N SER A 194 -17.07 12.37 -22.58
CA SER A 194 -17.31 13.75 -22.95
C SER A 194 -18.74 13.90 -23.46
N SER A 195 -19.67 14.35 -22.60
CA SER A 195 -20.96 14.85 -23.08
C SER A 195 -20.81 16.34 -23.36
N PRO A 196 -20.89 16.81 -24.61
CA PRO A 196 -20.84 18.23 -24.89
C PRO A 196 -22.07 18.91 -24.24
N THR A 197 -21.84 19.93 -23.41
CA THR A 197 -22.85 20.60 -22.56
C THR A 197 -24.02 21.22 -23.35
N ASN A 198 -23.92 21.31 -24.67
CA ASN A 198 -24.96 21.80 -25.57
C ASN A 198 -25.80 20.69 -26.25
N SER A 199 -25.68 19.43 -25.85
CA SER A 199 -26.35 18.29 -26.52
C SER A 199 -27.82 18.05 -26.15
N PHE A 200 -28.36 18.75 -25.15
CA PHE A 200 -29.73 18.52 -24.65
C PHE A 200 -30.64 19.75 -24.72
N GLY A 201 -30.19 20.83 -25.38
CA GLY A 201 -31.00 22.02 -25.59
C GLY A 201 -31.90 21.87 -26.83
N SER A 202 -33.20 21.70 -26.63
CA SER A 202 -34.21 21.61 -27.70
C SER A 202 -34.38 22.88 -28.56
N ASN A 203 -33.50 23.87 -28.43
CA ASN A 203 -33.57 25.15 -29.12
C ASN A 203 -32.19 25.72 -29.41
N SER A 204 -31.58 25.29 -30.50
CA SER A 204 -30.72 26.08 -31.40
C SER A 204 -30.08 25.12 -32.40
N GLY A 205 -29.92 25.53 -33.67
CA GLY A 205 -29.44 24.71 -34.79
C GLY A 205 -27.99 24.20 -34.70
N LEU A 206 -27.52 23.83 -33.51
CA LEU A 206 -26.29 23.09 -33.27
C LEU A 206 -26.63 21.60 -33.24
N ALA A 207 -27.01 21.07 -34.40
CA ALA A 207 -27.09 19.63 -34.59
C ALA A 207 -25.79 18.99 -34.13
N ILE A 208 -25.86 17.84 -33.45
CA ILE A 208 -24.70 16.98 -33.23
C ILE A 208 -24.14 16.68 -34.62
N SER A 209 -23.11 17.41 -35.03
CA SER A 209 -22.44 17.09 -36.28
C SER A 209 -21.76 15.74 -36.09
N THR A 210 -21.77 14.93 -37.14
CA THR A 210 -21.04 13.65 -37.21
C THR A 210 -19.62 13.77 -36.65
N ASN A 211 -18.95 14.91 -36.91
CA ASN A 211 -17.61 15.22 -36.43
C ASN A 211 -17.51 15.33 -34.89
N ARG A 212 -18.49 15.94 -34.20
CA ARG A 212 -18.48 16.08 -32.73
C ARG A 212 -18.76 14.75 -32.04
N PHE A 213 -19.66 13.94 -32.60
CA PHE A 213 -19.92 12.60 -32.11
C PHE A 213 -18.70 11.68 -32.32
N ALA A 214 -18.07 11.73 -33.49
CA ALA A 214 -16.84 11.00 -33.77
C ALA A 214 -15.71 11.39 -32.80
N THR A 215 -15.56 12.69 -32.50
CA THR A 215 -14.57 13.16 -31.52
C THR A 215 -14.86 12.62 -30.11
N ALA A 216 -16.11 12.66 -29.65
CA ALA A 216 -16.49 12.14 -28.35
C ALA A 216 -16.28 10.61 -28.24
N ALA A 217 -16.58 9.87 -29.31
CA ALA A 217 -16.30 8.43 -29.40
C ALA A 217 -14.79 8.13 -29.40
N ASN A 218 -13.98 8.98 -30.02
CA ASN A 218 -12.52 8.85 -29.97
C ASN A 218 -11.95 9.15 -28.58
N ILE A 219 -12.49 10.16 -27.88
CA ILE A 219 -12.04 10.47 -26.52
C ILE A 219 -12.42 9.32 -25.58
N SER A 220 -13.65 8.80 -25.65
CA SER A 220 -14.08 7.72 -24.75
C SER A 220 -13.39 6.38 -25.01
N SER A 221 -12.85 6.16 -26.20
CA SER A 221 -12.07 4.96 -26.52
C SER A 221 -10.58 5.07 -26.20
N ASN A 222 -10.05 6.29 -26.05
CA ASN A 222 -8.61 6.55 -25.87
C ASN A 222 -8.26 7.29 -24.58
N LEU A 223 -9.23 7.64 -23.73
CA LEU A 223 -8.99 8.34 -22.47
C LEU A 223 -9.75 7.62 -21.35
N TYR A 224 -9.01 7.25 -20.31
CA TYR A 224 -9.53 6.53 -19.16
C TYR A 224 -9.14 7.23 -17.86
N ASP A 225 -10.06 7.26 -16.90
CA ASP A 225 -9.78 7.61 -15.52
C ASP A 225 -9.41 6.34 -14.74
N LEU A 226 -8.19 6.31 -14.23
CA LEU A 226 -7.69 5.26 -13.36
C LEU A 226 -7.70 5.77 -11.92
N GLN A 227 -8.44 5.07 -11.07
CA GLN A 227 -8.52 5.28 -9.65
C GLN A 227 -7.99 4.05 -8.90
N LEU A 228 -7.01 4.26 -8.04
CA LEU A 228 -6.52 3.27 -7.09
C LEU A 228 -6.90 3.71 -5.68
N THR A 229 -7.64 2.87 -4.97
CA THR A 229 -8.02 3.12 -3.58
C THR A 229 -7.30 2.13 -2.68
N PHE A 230 -6.45 2.65 -1.78
CA PHE A 230 -5.71 1.87 -0.80
C PHE A 230 -6.42 1.96 0.54
N ARG A 231 -6.64 0.81 1.20
CA ARG A 231 -7.22 0.73 2.54
C ARG A 231 -6.37 -0.12 3.46
N TRP A 232 -6.13 0.38 4.67
CA TRP A 232 -5.32 -0.30 5.69
C TRP A 232 -5.74 0.12 7.12
N PRO A 233 -5.28 -0.59 8.16
CA PRO A 233 -4.72 -1.95 8.13
C PRO A 233 -5.73 -2.95 7.57
N VAL A 234 -5.25 -4.09 7.07
CA VAL A 234 -6.10 -5.17 6.57
C VAL A 234 -5.83 -6.44 7.36
N THR A 235 -6.89 -7.12 7.77
CA THR A 235 -6.81 -8.40 8.46
C THR A 235 -7.55 -9.46 7.66
N LYS A 236 -6.94 -10.65 7.57
CA LYS A 236 -7.58 -11.81 6.95
C LYS A 236 -8.49 -12.46 7.98
N VAL A 237 -9.75 -12.64 7.62
CA VAL A 237 -10.74 -13.33 8.44
C VAL A 237 -11.23 -14.54 7.67
N GLN A 238 -11.07 -15.71 8.26
CA GLN A 238 -11.68 -16.93 7.73
C GLN A 238 -13.14 -16.94 8.13
N VAL A 239 -14.02 -16.94 7.13
CA VAL A 239 -15.47 -17.00 7.31
C VAL A 239 -15.96 -18.30 6.68
N GLN A 240 -16.97 -18.91 7.28
CA GLN A 240 -17.60 -20.09 6.71
C GLN A 240 -18.44 -19.64 5.50
N GLY A 241 -18.01 -20.04 4.30
CA GLY A 241 -18.69 -19.71 3.06
C GLY A 241 -20.02 -20.44 2.91
N ALA A 242 -20.82 -20.05 1.92
CA ALA A 242 -22.17 -20.56 1.68
C ALA A 242 -22.28 -22.09 1.47
N ARG A 243 -21.15 -22.78 1.25
CA ARG A 243 -21.06 -24.25 1.09
C ARG A 243 -20.30 -24.96 2.22
N ASN A 244 -20.20 -24.34 3.40
CA ASN A 244 -19.37 -24.81 4.53
C ASN A 244 -17.87 -24.92 4.21
N GLU A 245 -17.42 -24.34 3.09
CA GLU A 245 -16.01 -24.21 2.74
C GLU A 245 -15.41 -22.96 3.42
N PRO A 246 -14.15 -23.00 3.88
CA PRO A 246 -13.50 -21.83 4.43
C PRO A 246 -13.27 -20.77 3.34
N GLU A 247 -13.90 -19.61 3.50
CA GLU A 247 -13.74 -18.44 2.63
C GLU A 247 -12.88 -17.38 3.33
N ILE A 248 -11.89 -16.85 2.62
CA ILE A 248 -11.04 -15.77 3.14
C ILE A 248 -11.69 -14.44 2.81
N GLN A 249 -12.13 -13.72 3.84
CA GLN A 249 -12.61 -12.35 3.74
C GLN A 249 -11.58 -11.37 4.29
N TYR A 250 -11.54 -10.17 3.73
CA TYR A 250 -10.64 -9.11 4.19
C TYR A 250 -11.44 -8.08 4.98
N ARG A 251 -11.03 -7.84 6.23
CA ARG A 251 -11.52 -6.71 7.01
C ARG A 251 -10.52 -5.58 6.90
N VAL A 252 -11.00 -4.40 6.55
CA VAL A 252 -10.18 -3.20 6.40
C VAL A 252 -10.46 -2.23 7.53
N GLY A 253 -9.41 -1.53 7.95
CA GLY A 253 -9.47 -0.45 8.92
C GLY A 253 -10.00 0.85 8.31
N LYS A 254 -9.84 1.94 9.05
CA LYS A 254 -10.38 3.26 8.72
C LYS A 254 -9.54 4.04 7.70
N ASN A 255 -8.25 3.73 7.56
CA ASN A 255 -7.37 4.54 6.72
C ASN A 255 -7.65 4.24 5.25
N GLU A 256 -7.82 5.30 4.46
CA GLU A 256 -8.04 5.23 3.02
C GLU A 256 -7.21 6.30 2.32
N LYS A 257 -6.59 5.94 1.20
CA LYS A 257 -5.96 6.90 0.29
C LYS A 257 -6.31 6.58 -1.15
N ILE A 258 -6.67 7.61 -1.89
CA ILE A 258 -7.07 7.50 -3.30
C ILE A 258 -6.01 8.17 -4.16
N PHE A 259 -5.49 7.42 -5.13
CA PHE A 259 -4.71 7.94 -6.24
C PHE A 259 -5.60 7.96 -7.47
N ARG A 260 -5.58 9.06 -8.21
CA ARG A 260 -6.35 9.19 -9.44
C ARG A 260 -5.49 9.78 -10.54
N THR A 261 -5.62 9.26 -11.74
CA THR A 261 -4.95 9.82 -12.91
C THR A 261 -5.71 9.52 -14.20
N LEU A 262 -5.44 10.33 -15.22
CA LEU A 262 -5.93 10.05 -16.57
C LEU A 262 -4.86 9.28 -17.33
N ILE A 263 -5.30 8.25 -18.05
CA ILE A 263 -4.48 7.46 -18.96
C ILE A 263 -4.99 7.72 -20.37
N SER A 264 -4.09 8.16 -21.24
CA SER A 264 -4.34 8.17 -22.67
C SER A 264 -3.82 6.88 -23.29
N GLY A 265 -4.61 6.29 -24.18
CA GLY A 265 -4.31 5.03 -24.83
C GLY A 265 -5.56 4.14 -24.89
N ARG A 266 -5.46 3.09 -25.69
CA ARG A 266 -6.52 2.10 -25.83
C ARG A 266 -6.32 1.00 -24.81
N LEU A 267 -7.41 0.57 -24.17
CA LEU A 267 -7.41 -0.63 -23.35
C LEU A 267 -7.58 -1.86 -24.26
N LEU A 268 -6.52 -2.66 -24.38
CA LEU A 268 -6.50 -3.89 -25.15
C LEU A 268 -6.93 -5.07 -24.29
N LYS A 269 -7.68 -5.99 -24.89
CA LYS A 269 -8.10 -7.26 -24.28
C LYS A 269 -7.27 -8.39 -24.87
N THR A 270 -6.61 -9.16 -24.03
CA THR A 270 -5.83 -10.35 -24.41
C THR A 270 -6.24 -11.55 -23.55
N ASN A 271 -5.80 -12.74 -23.95
CA ASN A 271 -6.06 -13.97 -23.22
C ASN A 271 -4.88 -14.27 -22.29
N GLY A 272 -5.17 -14.45 -21.01
CA GLY A 272 -4.23 -14.94 -20.01
C GLY A 272 -4.32 -16.44 -19.83
N TYR A 273 -3.16 -17.11 -19.79
CA TYR A 273 -3.05 -18.54 -19.52
C TYR A 273 -2.39 -18.76 -18.15
N PRO A 274 -3.14 -19.17 -17.12
CA PRO A 274 -2.60 -19.45 -15.79
C PRO A 274 -1.89 -20.82 -15.69
N PHE A 275 -1.66 -21.49 -16.83
CA PHE A 275 -1.02 -22.82 -16.94
C PHE A 275 -1.71 -23.92 -16.11
N LEU A 276 -3.04 -23.86 -15.97
CA LEU A 276 -3.83 -24.97 -15.44
C LEU A 276 -3.91 -26.10 -16.49
N PRO A 277 -4.26 -27.34 -16.10
CA PRO A 277 -4.47 -28.44 -17.05
C PRO A 277 -5.38 -28.02 -18.22
N LEU A 278 -5.07 -28.44 -19.45
CA LEU A 278 -5.75 -27.96 -20.68
C LEU A 278 -7.28 -28.14 -20.67
N SER A 279 -7.80 -29.09 -19.90
CA SER A 279 -9.24 -29.34 -19.73
C SER A 279 -9.95 -28.34 -18.81
N ASP A 280 -9.21 -27.47 -18.11
CA ASP A 280 -9.76 -26.51 -17.16
C ASP A 280 -10.32 -25.27 -17.88
N ARG A 281 -11.61 -24.99 -17.67
CA ARG A 281 -12.30 -23.83 -18.26
C ARG A 281 -11.76 -22.49 -17.75
N ARG A 282 -10.96 -22.49 -16.69
CA ARG A 282 -10.30 -21.30 -16.12
C ARG A 282 -9.05 -20.88 -16.90
N ASN A 283 -8.66 -21.61 -17.96
CA ASN A 283 -7.52 -21.27 -18.81
C ASN A 283 -7.75 -20.12 -19.79
N SER A 284 -8.98 -19.62 -19.93
CA SER A 284 -9.29 -18.46 -20.78
C SER A 284 -9.78 -17.30 -19.92
N LEU A 285 -8.86 -16.49 -19.43
CA LEU A 285 -9.18 -15.29 -18.66
C LEU A 285 -8.89 -14.04 -19.48
N PRO A 286 -9.84 -13.11 -19.60
CA PRO A 286 -9.57 -11.84 -20.25
C PRO A 286 -8.65 -11.00 -19.37
N LEU A 287 -7.48 -10.66 -19.89
CA LEU A 287 -6.55 -9.72 -19.30
C LEU A 287 -6.59 -8.42 -20.08
N TYR A 288 -6.38 -7.31 -19.38
CA TYR A 288 -6.48 -5.98 -19.96
C TYR A 288 -5.16 -5.23 -19.82
N TYR A 289 -4.75 -4.51 -20.85
CA TYR A 289 -3.52 -3.70 -20.80
C TYR A 289 -3.73 -2.41 -21.56
N PHE A 290 -3.14 -1.33 -21.05
CA PHE A 290 -3.03 -0.11 -21.82
C PHE A 290 -1.93 -0.25 -22.87
N ASP A 291 -2.27 0.06 -24.11
CA ASP A 291 -1.27 0.18 -25.17
C ASP A 291 -0.45 1.46 -24.98
N ASN A 292 0.88 1.33 -25.01
CA ASN A 292 1.79 2.45 -24.85
C ASN A 292 1.95 3.31 -26.12
N GLN A 293 1.36 2.92 -27.27
CA GLN A 293 1.72 3.49 -28.59
C GLN A 293 0.57 3.94 -29.52
N SER A 294 -0.72 3.88 -29.16
CA SER A 294 -1.78 4.17 -30.15
C SER A 294 -2.73 5.31 -29.78
N TYR A 295 -2.41 6.55 -30.20
CA TYR A 295 -3.46 7.50 -30.58
C TYR A 295 -3.91 7.11 -32.00
N ALA A 296 -5.11 6.54 -32.13
CA ALA A 296 -5.72 6.35 -33.44
C ALA A 296 -6.46 7.65 -33.82
N PRO A 297 -6.03 8.38 -34.86
CA PRO A 297 -6.81 9.51 -35.36
C PRO A 297 -8.17 9.01 -35.89
N PRO A 298 -9.19 9.88 -35.95
CA PRO A 298 -10.51 9.53 -36.49
C PRO A 298 -10.38 8.85 -37.86
N ALA A 299 -11.07 7.72 -38.05
CA ALA A 299 -11.32 7.20 -39.39
C ALA A 299 -12.17 8.24 -40.15
N LEU A 300 -11.63 8.73 -41.27
CA LEU A 300 -12.30 9.65 -42.19
C LEU A 300 -13.47 8.96 -42.90
#